data_AF-A0A849VCF7-F1
#
_entry.id   AF-A0A849VCF7-F1
#
_cell.length_a   1.000
_cell.length_b   1.000
_cell.length_c   1.000
_cell.angle_alpha   90.00
_cell.angle_beta   90.00
_cell.angle_gamma   90.00
#
_symmetry.space_group_name_H-M   'P 1'
#
loop_
_entity.id
_entity.type
_entity.pdbx_description
1 polymer ?
#
loop_
_entity_poly.entity_id
_entity_poly.type
_entity_poly.pdbx_seq_one_letter_code
_entity_poly.pdbx_strand_id
1 'polypeptide(L)'
;MPYSIEINEGFFSAKFVISNNINNARMLSTLGKYDPNGTILDSVNGNTKAAFAILLGAKLYECKRFEKVNSSVSFTSEFTKRYSDIAALYESDWKEWDAKIKKFSLLPDFVIEEVA
;
A
#
# COMPACT_ATOMS: atom_id res chain seq x y z
N MET A 1 13.10 -0.85 13.85
CA MET A 1 12.51 -2.20 13.99
C MET A 1 11.40 -2.33 12.97
N PRO A 2 11.32 -3.48 12.28
CA PRO A 2 10.24 -3.72 11.33
C PRO A 2 8.93 -3.77 12.10
N TYR A 3 7.84 -3.36 11.46
CA TYR A 3 6.53 -3.32 12.09
C TYR A 3 5.45 -3.79 11.13
N SER A 4 4.35 -4.29 11.67
CA SER A 4 3.15 -4.59 10.90
C SER A 4 2.09 -3.52 11.17
N ILE A 5 1.35 -3.15 10.13
CA ILE A 5 0.25 -2.21 10.22
C ILE A 5 -0.89 -2.69 9.35
N GLU A 6 -2.11 -2.51 9.83
CA GLU A 6 -3.35 -2.84 9.14
C GLU A 6 -4.19 -1.57 9.02
N ILE A 7 -4.69 -1.31 7.81
CA ILE A 7 -5.47 -0.12 7.47
C ILE A 7 -6.75 -0.55 6.76
N ASN A 8 -7.82 0.20 7.00
CA ASN A 8 -9.14 -0.04 6.42
C ASN A 8 -9.64 1.29 5.88
N GLU A 9 -9.61 1.42 4.57
CA GLU A 9 -10.06 2.60 3.83
C GLU A 9 -11.39 2.29 3.13
N GLY A 10 -12.13 3.33 2.70
CA GLY A 10 -13.46 3.14 2.11
C GLY A 10 -13.52 2.22 0.88
N PHE A 11 -12.40 2.01 0.19
CA PHE A 11 -12.33 1.21 -1.05
C PHE A 11 -11.37 0.02 -0.99
N PHE A 12 -10.60 -0.13 0.09
CA PHE A 12 -9.68 -1.24 0.25
C PHE A 12 -9.34 -1.47 1.73
N SER A 13 -8.98 -2.70 2.06
CA SER A 13 -8.34 -3.07 3.33
C SER A 13 -6.97 -3.66 3.02
N ALA A 14 -5.96 -3.30 3.80
CA ALA A 14 -4.60 -3.78 3.58
C ALA A 14 -3.85 -4.02 4.88
N LYS A 15 -3.00 -5.04 4.88
CA LYS A 15 -2.05 -5.33 5.94
C LYS A 15 -0.66 -5.40 5.37
N PHE A 16 0.24 -4.59 5.92
CA PHE A 16 1.64 -4.52 5.51
C PHE A 16 2.57 -4.93 6.63
N VAL A 17 3.75 -5.41 6.25
CA VAL A 17 4.94 -5.43 7.10
C VAL A 17 5.94 -4.48 6.46
N ILE A 18 6.43 -3.50 7.22
CA ILE A 18 7.37 -2.49 6.77
C ILE A 18 8.75 -2.81 7.35
N SER A 19 9.77 -2.83 6.49
CA SER A 19 11.15 -3.15 6.88
C SER A 19 11.83 -1.96 7.57
N ASN A 20 13.06 -2.16 8.04
CA ASN A 20 13.86 -1.10 8.64
C ASN A 20 14.37 -0.05 7.62
N ASN A 21 14.28 -0.35 6.32
CA ASN A 21 14.75 0.54 5.25
C ASN A 21 13.85 1.76 5.06
N ILE A 22 12.62 1.69 5.58
CA ILE A 22 11.67 2.80 5.61
C ILE A 22 11.70 3.42 7.01
N ASN A 23 12.45 4.52 7.14
CA ASN A 23 12.47 5.34 8.34
C ASN A 23 11.50 6.54 8.23
N ASN A 24 11.26 7.26 9.32
CA ASN A 24 10.34 8.39 9.33
C ASN A 24 10.71 9.48 8.32
N ALA A 25 12.01 9.77 8.13
CA ALA A 25 12.44 10.80 7.18
C ALA A 25 12.08 10.41 5.73
N ARG A 26 12.28 9.14 5.37
CA ARG A 26 11.86 8.60 4.07
C ARG A 26 10.34 8.62 3.92
N MET A 27 9.59 8.18 4.93
CA MET A 27 8.12 8.25 4.90
C MET A 27 7.61 9.68 4.69
N LEU A 28 8.13 10.65 5.43
CA LEU A 28 7.75 12.06 5.30
C LEU A 28 8.13 12.64 3.95
N SER A 29 9.31 12.29 3.42
CA SER A 29 9.73 12.70 2.08
C SER A 29 8.78 12.15 1.00
N THR A 30 8.42 10.87 1.10
CA THR A 30 7.46 10.23 0.19
C THR A 30 6.07 10.86 0.32
N LEU A 31 5.59 11.11 1.54
CA LEU A 31 4.32 11.80 1.78
C LEU A 31 4.32 13.21 1.20
N GLY A 32 5.38 14.00 1.42
CA GLY A 32 5.50 15.34 0.84
C GLY A 32 5.50 15.36 -0.69
N LYS A 33 5.96 14.28 -1.33
CA LYS A 33 5.91 14.13 -2.79
C LYS A 33 4.53 13.74 -3.32
N TYR A 34 3.83 12.82 -2.65
CA TYR A 34 2.59 12.22 -3.16
C TYR A 34 1.30 12.73 -2.52
N ASP A 35 1.41 13.44 -1.41
CA ASP A 35 0.36 14.12 -0.68
C ASP A 35 0.87 15.49 -0.19
N PRO A 36 1.19 16.42 -1.11
CA PRO A 36 1.82 17.70 -0.78
C PRO A 36 0.96 18.61 0.11
N ASN A 37 -0.36 18.38 0.12
CA ASN A 37 -1.30 19.13 0.96
C ASN A 37 -1.42 18.55 2.39
N GLY A 38 -0.81 17.38 2.66
CA GLY A 38 -0.86 16.73 3.97
C GLY A 38 -2.20 16.08 4.31
N THR A 39 -3.07 15.86 3.33
CA THR A 39 -4.45 15.36 3.53
C THR A 39 -4.47 14.01 4.27
N ILE A 40 -3.59 13.10 3.87
CA ILE A 40 -3.49 11.75 4.44
C ILE A 40 -2.87 11.84 5.84
N LEU A 41 -1.89 12.72 6.03
CA LEU A 41 -1.25 12.88 7.33
C LEU A 41 -2.22 13.46 8.36
N ASP A 42 -3.04 14.43 7.94
CA ASP A 42 -4.08 15.04 8.77
C ASP A 42 -5.18 14.03 9.12
N SER A 43 -5.59 13.17 8.17
CA SER A 43 -6.64 12.16 8.40
C SER A 43 -6.27 11.13 9.46
N VAL A 44 -4.99 11.00 9.80
CA VAL A 44 -4.48 10.09 10.85
C VAL A 44 -3.83 10.82 12.02
N ASN A 45 -4.21 12.08 12.25
CA ASN A 45 -3.72 12.90 13.37
C ASN A 45 -2.17 12.97 13.43
N GLY A 46 -1.51 13.11 12.28
CA GLY A 46 -0.05 13.25 12.20
C GLY A 46 0.73 11.93 12.33
N ASN A 47 0.07 10.77 12.39
CA ASN A 47 0.77 9.50 12.47
C ASN A 47 1.43 9.12 11.13
N THR A 48 2.72 9.43 11.00
CA THR A 48 3.50 9.19 9.77
C THR A 48 3.43 7.74 9.26
N LYS A 49 3.45 6.75 10.16
CA LYS A 49 3.43 5.33 9.78
C LYS A 49 2.09 4.93 9.19
N ALA A 50 1.00 5.41 9.79
CA ALA A 50 -0.35 5.18 9.28
C ALA A 50 -0.55 5.90 7.94
N ALA A 51 -0.13 7.17 7.85
CA ALA A 51 -0.23 7.95 6.62
C ALA A 51 0.53 7.31 5.46
N PHE A 52 1.77 6.86 5.71
CA PHE A 52 2.56 6.13 4.72
C PHE A 52 1.89 4.82 4.29
N ALA A 53 1.31 4.06 5.23
CA ALA A 53 0.60 2.83 4.89
C ALA A 53 -0.64 3.10 4.02
N ILE A 54 -1.40 4.16 4.32
CA ILE A 54 -2.56 4.58 3.53
C ILE A 54 -2.13 4.97 2.12
N LEU A 55 -1.08 5.80 1.99
CA LEU A 55 -0.52 6.16 0.69
C LEU A 55 -0.10 4.91 -0.11
N LEU A 56 0.64 4.00 0.51
CA LEU A 56 1.05 2.74 -0.11
C LEU A 56 -0.15 1.93 -0.59
N GLY A 57 -1.18 1.77 0.25
CA GLY A 57 -2.42 1.08 -0.09
C GLY A 57 -3.19 1.75 -1.22
N ALA A 58 -3.29 3.08 -1.21
CA ALA A 58 -3.97 3.85 -2.26
C ALA A 58 -3.29 3.69 -3.62
N LYS A 59 -1.95 3.70 -3.66
CA LYS A 59 -1.19 3.45 -4.91
C LYS A 59 -1.28 2.01 -5.39
N LEU A 60 -1.31 1.03 -4.48
CA LEU A 60 -1.62 -0.36 -4.84
C LEU A 60 -3.05 -0.52 -5.37
N TYR A 61 -4.02 0.19 -4.80
CA TYR A 61 -5.40 0.20 -5.27
C TYR A 61 -5.50 0.76 -6.70
N GLU A 62 -4.83 1.88 -7.00
CA GLU A 62 -4.72 2.41 -8.36
C GLU A 62 -4.15 1.37 -9.33
N CYS A 63 -3.04 0.71 -8.98
CA CYS A 63 -2.46 -0.36 -9.78
C CYS A 63 -3.41 -1.55 -9.99
N LYS A 64 -4.16 -1.94 -8.96
CA LYS A 64 -5.15 -3.03 -9.05
C LYS A 64 -6.31 -2.69 -9.98
N ARG A 65 -6.70 -1.42 -10.05
CA ARG A 65 -7.70 -0.95 -11.03
C ARG A 65 -7.19 -1.03 -12.47
N PHE A 66 -5.89 -0.82 -12.70
CA PHE A 66 -5.29 -0.99 -14.03
C PHE A 66 -5.16 -2.46 -14.46
N GLU A 67 -4.84 -3.38 -13.54
CA GLU A 67 -4.82 -4.83 -13.82
C GLU A 67 -6.19 -5.34 -14.32
N LYS A 68 -7.31 -4.81 -13.79
CA LYS A 68 -8.66 -5.16 -14.30
C LYS A 68 -8.86 -4.79 -15.77
N VAL A 69 -8.08 -3.83 -16.30
CA VAL A 69 -8.10 -3.43 -17.71
C VAL A 69 -7.11 -4.26 -18.53
N ASN A 70 -5.97 -4.62 -17.94
CA ASN A 70 -4.89 -5.37 -18.58
C ASN A 70 -4.63 -6.70 -17.82
N SER A 71 -5.39 -7.75 -18.15
CA SER A 71 -5.44 -9.02 -17.43
C SER A 71 -4.11 -9.77 -17.30
N SER A 72 -3.10 -9.42 -18.09
CA SER A 72 -1.80 -10.10 -18.11
C SER A 72 -0.75 -9.49 -17.16
N VAL A 73 -1.06 -8.37 -16.48
CA VAL A 73 -0.07 -7.66 -15.63
C VAL A 73 -0.49 -7.66 -14.17
N SER A 74 0.35 -8.20 -13.29
CA SER A 74 0.12 -8.12 -11.83
C SER A 74 0.15 -6.68 -11.33
N PHE A 75 -0.80 -6.28 -10.48
CA PHE A 75 -0.78 -4.96 -9.84
C PHE A 75 0.50 -4.67 -9.05
N THR A 76 1.17 -5.68 -8.50
CA THR A 76 2.46 -5.50 -7.82
C THR A 76 3.56 -5.13 -8.81
N SER A 77 3.55 -5.68 -10.01
CA SER A 77 4.48 -5.31 -11.09
C SER A 77 4.21 -3.89 -11.59
N GLU A 78 2.94 -3.50 -11.73
CA GLU A 78 2.59 -2.11 -12.06
C GLU A 78 3.01 -1.13 -10.96
N PHE A 79 2.89 -1.52 -9.69
CA PHE A 79 3.37 -0.71 -8.58
C PHE A 79 4.88 -0.52 -8.66
N THR A 80 5.65 -1.60 -8.79
CA THR A 80 7.12 -1.51 -8.93
C THR A 80 7.52 -0.65 -10.13
N LYS A 81 6.77 -0.67 -11.23
CA LYS A 81 7.06 0.14 -12.41
C LYS A 81 6.79 1.63 -12.21
N ARG A 82 5.71 1.99 -11.51
CA ARG A 82 5.22 3.39 -11.42
C ARG A 82 5.61 4.10 -10.13
N TYR A 83 5.80 3.34 -9.07
CA TYR A 83 5.88 3.81 -7.69
C TYR A 83 7.06 3.17 -6.92
N SER A 84 8.13 2.78 -7.63
CA SER A 84 9.34 2.19 -7.03
C SER A 84 10.01 3.09 -6.00
N ASP A 85 9.83 4.41 -6.11
CA ASP A 85 10.35 5.40 -5.17
C ASP A 85 9.54 5.49 -3.87
N ILE A 86 8.32 4.96 -3.83
CA ILE A 86 7.52 4.83 -2.60
C ILE A 86 8.06 3.68 -1.75
N ALA A 87 8.17 2.48 -2.34
CA ALA A 87 8.65 1.29 -1.67
C ALA A 87 9.05 0.19 -2.68
N ALA A 88 10.15 -0.51 -2.40
CA ALA A 88 10.42 -1.81 -3.00
C ALA A 88 9.52 -2.88 -2.35
N LEU A 89 8.64 -3.50 -3.13
CA LEU A 89 7.80 -4.59 -2.63
C LEU A 89 8.61 -5.87 -2.43
N TYR A 90 8.27 -6.65 -1.42
CA TYR A 90 8.85 -7.98 -1.19
C TYR A 90 8.54 -8.91 -2.37
N GLU A 91 9.59 -9.40 -3.03
CA GLU A 91 9.52 -10.44 -4.07
C GLU A 91 10.07 -11.78 -3.57
N SER A 92 11.20 -11.76 -2.86
CA SER A 92 11.88 -12.94 -2.32
C SER A 92 12.77 -12.57 -1.13
N ASP A 93 13.15 -13.56 -0.32
CA ASP A 93 14.00 -13.36 0.87
C ASP A 93 15.45 -12.94 0.53
N TRP A 94 15.85 -13.06 -0.74
CA TRP A 94 17.21 -12.75 -1.22
C TRP A 94 17.37 -11.33 -1.75
N LYS A 95 16.27 -10.57 -1.85
CA LYS A 95 16.28 -9.18 -2.29
C LYS A 95 15.95 -8.26 -1.14
N GLU A 96 16.58 -7.09 -1.12
CA GLU A 96 16.15 -6.03 -0.21
C GLU A 96 14.71 -5.63 -0.53
N TRP A 97 13.94 -5.35 0.52
CA TRP A 97 12.55 -4.97 0.42
C TRP A 97 12.18 -3.93 1.48
N ASP A 98 11.21 -3.10 1.14
CA ASP A 98 10.69 -2.02 1.98
C ASP A 98 9.34 -2.40 2.59
N ALA A 99 8.46 -3.00 1.80
CA ALA A 99 7.13 -3.38 2.23
C ALA A 99 6.73 -4.78 1.74
N LYS A 100 6.15 -5.59 2.64
CA LYS A 100 5.55 -6.88 2.33
C LYS A 100 4.04 -6.80 2.49
N ILE A 101 3.31 -7.15 1.44
CA ILE A 101 1.85 -7.21 1.46
C ILE A 101 1.43 -8.52 2.12
N LYS A 102 0.77 -8.45 3.28
CA LYS A 102 0.22 -9.62 3.99
C LYS A 102 -1.24 -9.85 3.64
N LYS A 103 -1.99 -8.78 3.40
CA LYS A 103 -3.39 -8.80 2.97
C LYS A 103 -3.65 -7.58 2.10
N PHE A 104 -4.41 -7.75 1.03
CA PHE A 104 -4.94 -6.64 0.24
C PHE A 104 -6.27 -7.06 -0.37
N SER A 105 -7.34 -6.37 0.02
CA SER A 105 -8.72 -6.67 -0.40
C SER A 105 -9.37 -5.38 -0.90
N LEU A 106 -10.13 -5.47 -1.99
CA LEU A 106 -10.93 -4.36 -2.50
C LEU A 106 -12.29 -4.35 -1.77
N LEU A 107 -12.83 -3.16 -1.51
CA LEU A 107 -14.13 -3.00 -0.86
C LEU A 107 -15.14 -2.30 -1.78
N PRO A 108 -16.45 -2.60 -1.67
CA PRO A 108 -17.00 -3.68 -0.84
C PRO A 108 -16.62 -5.06 -1.41
N ASP A 109 -16.26 -5.98 -0.51
CA ASP A 109 -16.08 -7.40 -0.83
C ASP A 109 -17.32 -8.11 -0.28
N PHE A 110 -18.10 -8.76 -1.16
CA PHE A 110 -19.29 -9.49 -0.76
C PHE A 110 -19.29 -10.86 -1.42
N VAL A 111 -19.58 -11.88 -0.62
CA VAL A 111 -19.77 -13.26 -1.07
C VAL A 111 -21.27 -13.53 -0.94
N ILE A 112 -21.89 -13.92 -2.06
CA ILE A 112 -23.28 -14.39 -2.07
C ILE A 112 -23.22 -15.91 -2.00
N GLU A 113 -23.68 -16.48 -0.90
CA GLU A 113 -23.91 -17.92 -0.77
C GLU A 113 -25.40 -18.17 -0.93
N GLU A 114 -25.80 -18.79 -2.03
CA GLU A 114 -27.18 -19.27 -2.21
C GLU A 114 -27.35 -20.60 -1.46
N VAL A 115 -28.24 -20.60 -0.48
CA VAL A 115 -28.60 -21.82 0.27
C VAL A 115 -29.84 -22.41 -0.41
N ALA A 116 -29.68 -23.61 -0.98
CA ALA A 116 -30.77 -24.40 -1.56
C ALA A 116 -31.63 -25.07 -0.48
#